data_AF-A0A0R2SW79-F1
#
_entry.id   AF-A0A0R2SW79-F1
#
_cell.length_a   1.000
_cell.length_b   1.000
_cell.length_c   1.000
_cell.angle_alpha   90.00
_cell.angle_beta   90.00
_cell.angle_gamma   90.00
#
_symmetry.space_group_name_H-M   'P 1'
#
loop_
_entity.id
_entity.type
_entity.pdbx_description
1 polymer ?
#
loop_
_entity_poly.entity_id
_entity_poly.type
_entity_poly.pdbx_seq_one_letter_code
_entity_poly.pdbx_strand_id
1 'polypeptide(L)'
;MLRNIPGEKILAGDLNLPGNLPSKLSGFRSLAAAATYPSWKEKIQFDYIMAKKGLIKNNKVAATLIKSTGRPIISDHIPIGVELKFQ
;
A
#
# COMPACT_ATOMS: atom_id res chain seq x y z
N MET A 1 3.48 -7.45 18.89
CA MET A 1 2.70 -6.21 18.98
C MET A 1 1.42 -6.25 18.13
N LEU A 2 1.45 -6.45 16.80
CA LEU A 2 0.23 -6.45 15.95
C LEU A 2 -0.75 -7.62 16.17
N ARG A 3 -0.35 -8.75 16.77
CA ARG A 3 -1.23 -9.94 16.90
C ARG A 3 -2.47 -9.68 17.77
N ASN A 4 -2.32 -8.87 18.82
CA ASN A 4 -3.36 -8.70 19.85
C ASN A 4 -4.28 -7.50 19.60
N ILE A 5 -4.05 -6.73 18.54
CA ILE A 5 -4.96 -5.66 18.13
C ILE A 5 -6.20 -6.32 17.50
N PRO A 6 -7.43 -6.04 17.97
CA PRO A 6 -8.64 -6.60 17.39
C PRO A 6 -8.89 -6.04 15.98
N GLY A 7 -9.73 -6.74 15.21
CA GLY A 7 -10.14 -6.31 13.86
C GLY A 7 -9.15 -6.64 12.74
N GLU A 8 -9.56 -6.29 11.53
CA GLU A 8 -8.77 -6.48 10.32
C GLU A 8 -7.68 -5.42 10.18
N LYS A 9 -6.50 -5.85 9.74
CA LYS A 9 -5.27 -5.04 9.82
C LYS A 9 -4.82 -4.61 8.45
N ILE A 10 -4.71 -3.30 8.28
CA ILE A 10 -4.08 -2.65 7.13
C ILE A 10 -2.77 -2.03 7.62
N LEU A 11 -1.70 -2.28 6.88
CA LEU A 11 -0.41 -1.61 7.08
C LEU A 11 -0.26 -0.56 5.98
N ALA A 12 -0.02 0.69 6.34
CA ALA A 12 0.18 1.76 5.37
C ALA A 12 1.36 2.64 5.77
N GLY A 13 2.14 3.09 4.78
CA GLY A 13 3.22 4.06 4.96
C GLY A 13 4.40 3.84 4.02
N ASP A 14 5.40 4.70 4.17
CA ASP A 14 6.70 4.57 3.53
C ASP A 14 7.50 3.45 4.21
N LEU A 15 7.84 2.42 3.44
CA LEU A 15 8.65 1.30 3.89
C LEU A 15 10.10 1.40 3.42
N ASN A 16 10.43 2.34 2.53
CA ASN A 16 11.75 2.48 1.89
C ASN A 16 12.30 1.18 1.27
N LEU A 17 11.39 0.29 0.84
CA LEU A 17 11.74 -1.01 0.26
C LEU A 17 11.20 -1.10 -1.18
N PRO A 18 12.07 -1.15 -2.20
CA PRO A 18 11.65 -1.16 -3.59
C PRO A 18 11.21 -2.55 -4.07
N GLY A 19 10.73 -2.64 -5.31
CA GLY A 19 10.54 -3.93 -6.00
C GLY A 19 9.50 -4.86 -5.35
N ASN A 20 8.54 -4.26 -4.63
CA ASN A 20 7.52 -4.97 -3.86
C ASN A 20 8.10 -5.98 -2.85
N LEU A 21 9.31 -5.71 -2.35
CA LEU A 21 9.97 -6.51 -1.31
C LEU A 21 9.09 -6.72 -0.07
N PRO A 22 8.33 -5.73 0.44
CA PRO A 22 7.44 -5.94 1.57
C PRO A 22 6.44 -7.07 1.35
N SER A 23 5.86 -7.20 0.15
CA SER A 23 4.93 -8.30 -0.14
C SER A 23 5.62 -9.65 -0.29
N LYS A 24 6.88 -9.66 -0.72
CA LYS A 24 7.69 -10.88 -0.92
C LYS A 24 8.18 -11.44 0.41
N LEU A 25 8.60 -10.57 1.33
CA LEU A 25 9.24 -10.94 2.59
C LEU A 25 8.27 -11.03 3.78
N SER A 26 6.99 -10.69 3.59
CA SER A 26 5.99 -10.68 4.68
C SER A 26 4.72 -11.49 4.38
N GLY A 27 3.89 -11.67 5.41
CA GLY A 27 2.53 -12.21 5.30
C GLY A 27 1.50 -11.22 4.73
N PHE A 28 1.92 -10.02 4.34
CA PHE A 28 1.08 -8.99 3.75
C PHE A 28 1.27 -8.91 2.23
N ARG A 29 0.31 -8.32 1.54
CA ARG A 29 0.35 -8.06 0.10
C ARG A 29 -0.08 -6.62 -0.14
N SER A 30 0.66 -5.93 -1.01
CA SER A 30 0.31 -4.58 -1.46
C SER A 30 -1.04 -4.59 -2.18
N LEU A 31 -1.88 -3.61 -1.83
CA LEU A 31 -3.19 -3.34 -2.41
C LEU A 31 -3.11 -2.33 -3.56
N ALA A 32 -1.98 -1.63 -3.69
CA ALA A 32 -1.69 -0.71 -4.79
C ALA A 32 -0.34 -1.05 -5.44
N ALA A 33 -0.23 -0.80 -6.74
CA ALA A 33 1.01 -0.87 -7.48
C ALA A 33 1.17 0.47 -8.23
N ALA A 34 2.06 1.32 -7.71
CA ALA A 34 2.33 2.65 -8.24
C ALA A 34 3.72 3.10 -7.80
N ALA A 35 4.47 3.73 -8.69
CA ALA A 35 5.70 4.41 -8.28
C ALA A 35 5.33 5.63 -7.43
N THR A 36 6.01 5.81 -6.31
CA THR A 36 5.72 6.87 -5.35
C THR A 36 6.89 7.83 -5.18
N TYR A 37 8.06 7.47 -5.67
CA TYR A 37 9.28 8.27 -5.55
C TYR A 37 10.15 8.22 -6.82
N PRO A 38 10.87 9.32 -7.16
CA PRO A 38 10.64 10.69 -6.67
C PRO A 38 9.47 11.37 -7.40
N SER A 39 8.85 12.38 -6.78
CA SER A 39 7.60 13.01 -7.26
C SER A 39 7.74 13.75 -8.59
N TRP A 40 8.95 14.14 -8.99
CA TRP A 40 9.23 14.79 -10.27
C TRP A 40 9.43 13.82 -11.43
N LYS A 41 9.67 12.53 -11.15
CA LYS A 41 9.84 11.48 -12.16
C LYS A 41 9.71 10.13 -11.46
N GLU A 42 8.48 9.70 -11.24
CA GLU A 42 8.14 8.50 -10.47
C GLU A 42 8.81 7.27 -11.09
N LYS A 43 9.54 6.51 -10.28
CA LYS A 43 10.28 5.31 -10.72
C LYS A 43 10.19 4.15 -9.75
N ILE A 44 10.08 4.45 -8.45
CA ILE A 44 10.23 3.48 -7.38
C ILE A 44 9.02 3.57 -6.48
N GLN A 45 8.49 2.42 -6.07
CA GLN A 45 7.48 2.34 -5.02
C GLN A 45 8.17 2.16 -3.67
N PHE A 46 8.03 3.14 -2.79
CA PHE A 46 8.45 3.04 -1.40
C PHE A 46 7.27 3.06 -0.44
N ASP A 47 6.16 3.69 -0.84
CA ASP A 47 4.93 3.71 -0.07
C ASP A 47 4.06 2.51 -0.42
N TYR A 48 3.47 1.93 0.62
CA TYR A 48 2.62 0.75 0.50
C TYR A 48 1.34 0.93 1.30
N ILE A 49 0.25 0.37 0.77
CA ILE A 49 -0.96 0.05 1.53
C ILE A 49 -1.13 -1.46 1.40
N MET A 50 -1.14 -2.19 2.51
CA MET A 50 -1.04 -3.64 2.52
C MET A 50 -2.08 -4.27 3.42
N ALA A 51 -2.66 -5.39 2.98
CA ALA A 51 -3.48 -6.27 3.82
C ALA A 51 -2.82 -7.63 3.97
N LYS A 52 -3.20 -8.37 5.01
CA LYS A 52 -2.78 -9.77 5.15
C LYS A 52 -3.24 -10.59 3.94
N LYS A 53 -2.36 -11.46 3.43
CA LYS A 53 -2.65 -12.35 2.29
C LYS A 53 -3.92 -13.18 2.49
N GLY A 54 -4.18 -13.65 3.72
CA GLY A 54 -5.39 -14.42 4.05
C GLY A 54 -6.69 -13.63 3.89
N LEU A 55 -6.69 -12.32 4.14
CA LEU A 55 -7.90 -11.49 3.99
C LEU A 55 -8.28 -11.31 2.53
N ILE A 56 -7.25 -11.12 1.69
CA ILE A 56 -7.43 -10.99 0.24
C ILE A 56 -7.86 -12.33 -0.36
N LYS A 57 -7.23 -13.44 0.04
CA LYS A 57 -7.57 -14.80 -0.45
C LYS A 57 -8.98 -15.22 -0.08
N ASN A 58 -9.47 -14.79 1.08
CA ASN A 58 -10.81 -15.14 1.58
C ASN A 58 -11.85 -14.07 1.22
N ASN A 59 -11.53 -13.15 0.30
CA ASN A 59 -12.37 -12.02 -0.14
C ASN A 59 -12.88 -11.09 0.99
N LYS A 60 -12.31 -11.16 2.20
CA LYS A 60 -12.71 -10.33 3.35
C LYS A 60 -12.38 -8.85 3.18
N VAL A 61 -11.46 -8.54 2.28
CA VAL A 61 -11.15 -7.16 1.90
C VAL A 61 -10.96 -7.08 0.39
N ALA A 62 -11.65 -6.12 -0.22
CA ALA A 62 -11.41 -5.67 -1.58
C ALA A 62 -10.82 -4.25 -1.54
N ALA A 63 -10.01 -3.93 -2.55
CA ALA A 63 -9.37 -2.64 -2.67
C ALA A 63 -9.48 -2.13 -4.11
N THR A 64 -9.91 -0.88 -4.27
CA THR A 64 -9.97 -0.19 -5.56
C THR A 64 -8.96 0.95 -5.54
N LEU A 65 -8.05 0.98 -6.53
CA LEU A 65 -7.03 2.02 -6.61
C LEU A 65 -7.66 3.40 -6.85
N ILE A 66 -7.26 4.37 -6.04
CA ILE A 66 -7.54 5.80 -6.28
C ILE A 66 -6.36 6.35 -7.08
N LYS A 67 -6.62 6.79 -8.30
CA LYS A 67 -5.58 7.39 -9.14
C LYS A 67 -5.18 8.74 -8.56
N SER A 68 -3.89 8.93 -8.30
CA SER A 68 -3.34 10.24 -7.99
C SER A 68 -3.40 11.12 -9.24
N THR A 69 -3.84 12.37 -9.09
CA THR A 69 -3.89 13.36 -10.17
C THR A 69 -2.87 14.45 -9.91
N GLY A 70 -1.76 14.41 -10.67
CA GLY A 70 -0.76 15.46 -10.68
C GLY A 70 0.35 15.29 -9.63
N ARG A 71 1.42 16.07 -9.82
CA ARG A 71 2.60 16.07 -8.94
C ARG A 71 2.32 16.91 -7.68
N PRO A 72 2.58 16.40 -6.47
CA PRO A 72 2.50 17.19 -5.25
C PRO A 72 3.59 18.28 -5.21
N ILE A 73 3.22 19.45 -4.70
CA ILE A 73 4.13 20.63 -4.60
C ILE A 73 4.93 20.59 -3.29
N ILE A 74 4.46 19.84 -2.28
CA ILE A 74 4.99 19.85 -0.90
C ILE A 74 5.85 18.63 -0.56
N SER A 75 5.93 17.61 -1.43
CA SER A 75 6.59 16.35 -1.14
C SER A 75 7.32 15.78 -2.36
N ASP A 76 8.42 15.10 -2.11
CA ASP A 76 9.14 14.25 -3.06
C ASP A 76 8.52 12.84 -3.18
N HIS A 77 7.50 12.52 -2.38
CA HIS A 77 6.65 11.35 -2.54
C HIS A 77 5.30 11.70 -3.16
N ILE A 78 4.76 10.79 -3.97
CA ILE A 78 3.42 10.87 -4.56
C ILE A 78 2.46 10.05 -3.70
N PRO A 79 1.30 10.62 -3.32
CA PRO A 79 0.33 9.90 -2.52
C PRO A 79 -0.23 8.69 -3.29
N ILE A 80 -0.41 7.59 -2.57
CA ILE A 80 -1.16 6.42 -3.04
C ILE A 80 -2.45 6.31 -2.23
N GLY A 81 -3.54 5.97 -2.91
CA GLY A 81 -4.83 5.78 -2.27
C GLY A 81 -5.50 4.51 -2.74
N VAL A 82 -6.21 3.84 -1.84
CA VAL A 82 -7.14 2.76 -2.17
C VAL A 82 -8.44 2.97 -1.41
N GLU A 83 -9.56 2.76 -2.08
CA GLU A 83 -10.85 2.58 -1.40
C GLU A 83 -10.93 1.13 -0.92
N LEU A 84 -11.22 0.93 0.37
CA LEU A 84 -11.32 -0.39 0.98
C LEU A 84 -12.78 -0.77 1.18
N LYS A 85 -13.13 -2.01 0.82
CA LYS A 85 -14.41 -2.63 1.15
C LYS A 85 -14.18 -3.89 1.96
N PHE A 86 -14.66 -3.90 3.19
CA PHE A 86 -14.65 -5.08 4.06
C PHE A 86 -15.95 -5.87 3.89
N GLN A 87 -15.86 -7.20 4.04
CA GLN A 87 -17.02 -8.11 4.05
C GLN A 87 -17.36 -8.55 5.48
#